data_AF-X1JPZ8-F1
#
_entry.id   AF-X1JPZ8-F1
#
_cell.length_a   1.000
_cell.length_b   1.000
_cell.length_c   1.000
_cell.angle_alpha   90.00
_cell.angle_beta   90.00
_cell.angle_gamma   90.00
#
_symmetry.space_group_name_H-M   'P 1'
#
loop_
_entity.id
_entity.type
_entity.pdbx_description
1 polymer ?
#
loop_
_entity_poly.entity_id
_entity_poly.type
_entity_poly.pdbx_seq_one_letter_code
_entity_poly.pdbx_strand_id
1 'polypeptide(L)'
;GGDIGKLSICGTINDLATTGCTPLALSLSFIIEEGFLVSDLEKILSSIKKVLDDTDIKIVTGDTKVVEKGSADKIFINTSGIGFVNNDIDISPTKIKVGDKVLLNGSIADHGTAILSRRKEFNFKTSIVSDCAPLNSLVKDMLDASKKIHALRDPTRGGLASVLFEMAQTSKTNINIYEDKIPIKKEVLGIC
;
A
#
# COMPACT_ATOMS: atom_id res chain seq x y z
N GLY A 1 -3.13 10.39 -9.01
CA GLY A 1 -2.53 9.14 -8.49
C GLY A 1 -3.38 8.54 -7.41
N GLY A 2 -3.62 9.28 -6.33
CA GLY A 2 -4.54 8.91 -5.27
C GLY A 2 -4.85 10.09 -4.35
N ASP A 3 -5.56 9.78 -3.27
CA ASP A 3 -5.93 10.64 -2.15
C ASP A 3 -5.95 9.78 -0.88
N ILE A 4 -6.26 10.38 0.28
CA ILE A 4 -6.26 9.66 1.57
C ILE A 4 -7.30 8.54 1.62
N GLY A 5 -8.43 8.68 0.91
CA GLY A 5 -9.46 7.64 0.84
C GLY A 5 -9.03 6.45 0.00
N LYS A 6 -8.43 6.70 -1.18
CA LYS A 6 -7.83 5.62 -1.98
C LYS A 6 -6.74 4.89 -1.20
N LEU A 7 -5.87 5.64 -0.52
CA LEU A 7 -4.72 5.11 0.21
C LEU A 7 -5.14 4.22 1.38
N SER A 8 -6.13 4.65 2.19
CA SER A 8 -6.58 3.87 3.34
C SER A 8 -7.08 2.48 2.93
N ILE A 9 -7.80 2.39 1.82
CA ILE A 9 -8.33 1.13 1.32
C ILE A 9 -7.24 0.28 0.67
N CYS A 10 -6.44 0.86 -0.24
CA CYS A 10 -5.40 0.10 -0.95
C CYS A 10 -4.35 -0.47 0.01
N GLY A 11 -3.91 0.32 1.00
CA GLY A 11 -2.90 -0.13 1.97
C GLY A 11 -3.34 -1.36 2.74
N THR A 12 -4.53 -1.33 3.36
CA THR A 12 -5.05 -2.47 4.13
C THR A 12 -5.32 -3.70 3.24
N ILE A 13 -5.79 -3.50 2.01
CA ILE A 13 -5.96 -4.60 1.04
C ILE A 13 -4.60 -5.24 0.72
N ASN A 14 -3.57 -4.44 0.52
CA ASN A 14 -2.23 -4.90 0.16
C ASN A 14 -1.53 -5.60 1.34
N ASP A 15 -1.68 -5.08 2.56
CA ASP A 15 -1.19 -5.73 3.79
C ASP A 15 -1.77 -7.14 3.93
N LEU A 16 -3.07 -7.32 3.68
CA LEU A 16 -3.68 -8.65 3.66
C LEU A 16 -3.14 -9.47 2.50
N ALA A 17 -3.21 -8.96 1.27
CA ALA A 17 -2.83 -9.71 0.08
C ALA A 17 -1.38 -10.24 0.16
N THR A 18 -0.44 -9.44 0.66
CA THR A 18 0.97 -9.83 0.78
C THR A 18 1.22 -10.96 1.81
N THR A 19 0.24 -11.34 2.62
CA THR A 19 0.30 -12.56 3.45
C THR A 19 -0.22 -13.80 2.75
N GLY A 20 -0.67 -13.69 1.50
CA GLY A 20 -1.39 -14.75 0.78
C GLY A 20 -2.88 -14.81 1.14
N CYS A 21 -3.37 -13.82 1.88
CA CYS A 21 -4.77 -13.70 2.27
C CYS A 21 -5.61 -13.18 1.09
N THR A 22 -6.79 -13.77 0.88
CA THR A 22 -7.86 -13.19 0.07
C THR A 22 -8.66 -12.23 0.95
N PRO A 23 -8.55 -10.91 0.77
CA PRO A 23 -9.28 -9.94 1.59
C PRO A 23 -10.79 -10.07 1.34
N LEU A 24 -11.60 -9.94 2.39
CA LEU A 24 -13.07 -10.10 2.31
C LEU A 24 -13.81 -8.87 2.82
N ALA A 25 -13.35 -8.31 3.95
CA ALA A 25 -14.06 -7.22 4.61
C ALA A 25 -13.08 -6.27 5.30
N LEU A 26 -13.46 -4.99 5.32
CA LEU A 26 -12.74 -3.91 6.00
C LEU A 26 -13.63 -3.24 7.04
N SER A 27 -13.01 -2.68 8.08
CA SER A 27 -13.57 -1.60 8.87
C SER A 27 -13.09 -0.25 8.35
N LEU A 28 -13.88 0.80 8.56
CA LEU A 28 -13.52 2.16 8.20
C LEU A 28 -13.83 3.13 9.34
N SER A 29 -12.79 3.69 9.95
CA SER A 29 -12.91 4.65 11.04
C SER A 29 -12.33 6.02 10.64
N PHE A 30 -13.04 7.07 11.03
CA PHE A 30 -12.67 8.45 10.78
C PHE A 30 -12.44 9.22 12.08
N ILE A 31 -11.36 9.99 12.15
CA ILE A 31 -11.14 11.05 13.13
C ILE A 31 -11.08 12.35 12.35
N ILE A 32 -12.08 13.21 12.55
CA ILE A 32 -12.31 14.42 11.75
C ILE A 32 -12.19 15.65 12.64
N GLU A 33 -11.41 16.62 12.23
CA GLU A 33 -11.30 17.91 12.91
C GLU A 33 -12.58 18.74 12.71
N GLU A 34 -13.07 19.39 13.77
CA GLU A 34 -14.15 20.35 13.69
C GLU A 34 -13.87 21.43 12.62
N GLY A 35 -14.86 21.67 11.76
CA GLY A 35 -14.74 22.62 10.65
C GLY A 35 -14.17 22.04 9.37
N PHE A 36 -13.86 20.74 9.33
CA PHE A 36 -13.55 20.04 8.08
C PHE A 36 -14.71 20.11 7.09
N LEU A 37 -14.42 20.40 5.82
CA LEU A 37 -15.44 20.59 4.80
C LEU A 37 -16.13 19.26 4.47
N VAL A 38 -17.46 19.23 4.59
CA VAL A 38 -18.27 18.07 4.22
C VAL A 38 -18.06 17.69 2.75
N SER A 39 -17.90 18.68 1.86
CA SER A 39 -17.62 18.42 0.44
C SER A 39 -16.27 17.75 0.19
N ASP A 40 -15.27 17.93 1.07
CA ASP A 40 -14.01 17.19 0.98
C ASP A 40 -14.15 15.77 1.56
N LEU A 41 -14.96 15.59 2.61
CA LEU A 41 -15.32 14.26 3.11
C LEU A 41 -16.05 13.44 2.04
N GLU A 42 -17.01 14.03 1.32
CA GLU A 42 -17.72 13.39 0.22
C GLU A 42 -16.79 12.92 -0.90
N LYS A 43 -15.78 13.74 -1.27
CA LYS A 43 -14.76 13.34 -2.25
C LYS A 43 -13.95 12.13 -1.77
N ILE A 44 -13.55 12.13 -0.50
CA ILE A 44 -12.81 11.02 0.12
C ILE A 44 -13.66 9.74 0.09
N LEU A 45 -14.92 9.82 0.51
CA LEU A 45 -15.86 8.69 0.49
C LEU A 45 -16.12 8.18 -0.93
N SER A 46 -16.25 9.09 -1.91
CA SER A 46 -16.37 8.72 -3.32
C SER A 46 -15.13 8.00 -3.84
N SER A 47 -13.94 8.39 -3.39
CA SER A 47 -12.68 7.73 -3.77
C SER A 47 -12.57 6.33 -3.16
N ILE A 48 -12.92 6.19 -1.88
CA ILE A 48 -13.05 4.89 -1.18
C ILE A 48 -14.00 3.98 -1.95
N LYS A 49 -15.20 4.46 -2.25
CA LYS A 49 -16.21 3.72 -3.00
C LYS A 49 -15.69 3.24 -4.34
N LYS A 50 -15.00 4.11 -5.09
CA LYS A 50 -14.44 3.77 -6.40
C LYS A 50 -13.43 2.61 -6.31
N VAL A 51 -12.58 2.58 -5.29
CA VAL A 51 -11.65 1.45 -5.09
C VAL A 51 -12.42 0.16 -4.80
N LEU A 52 -13.44 0.24 -3.94
CA LEU A 52 -14.21 -0.93 -3.54
C LEU A 52 -15.07 -1.47 -4.69
N ASP A 53 -15.61 -0.61 -5.55
CA ASP A 53 -16.41 -1.01 -6.72
C ASP A 53 -15.61 -1.86 -7.73
N ASP A 54 -14.28 -1.70 -7.75
CA ASP A 54 -13.35 -2.50 -8.57
C ASP A 54 -12.89 -3.80 -7.86
N THR A 55 -13.47 -4.13 -6.69
CA THR A 55 -13.11 -5.30 -5.88
C THR A 55 -14.36 -6.00 -5.31
N ASP A 56 -14.22 -7.25 -4.84
CA ASP A 56 -15.30 -7.95 -4.13
C ASP A 56 -15.35 -7.66 -2.62
N ILE A 57 -14.61 -6.63 -2.16
CA ILE A 57 -14.38 -6.34 -0.74
C ILE A 57 -15.41 -5.34 -0.23
N LYS A 58 -15.91 -5.54 1.00
CA LYS A 58 -16.93 -4.69 1.61
C LYS A 58 -16.42 -4.00 2.87
N ILE A 59 -16.87 -2.77 3.10
CA ILE A 59 -16.81 -2.16 4.43
C ILE A 59 -18.00 -2.71 5.22
N VAL A 60 -17.73 -3.41 6.32
CA VAL A 60 -18.78 -4.09 7.12
C VAL A 60 -19.04 -3.42 8.46
N THR A 61 -18.16 -2.53 8.89
CA THR A 61 -18.29 -1.77 10.14
C THR A 61 -17.46 -0.49 10.07
N GLY A 62 -17.70 0.44 10.99
CA GLY A 62 -16.96 1.68 11.04
C GLY A 62 -17.24 2.50 12.28
N ASP A 63 -16.49 3.59 12.42
CA ASP A 63 -16.68 4.58 13.48
C ASP A 63 -16.43 5.98 12.93
N THR A 64 -17.03 6.99 13.55
CA THR A 64 -16.77 8.38 13.20
C THR A 64 -16.65 9.19 14.48
N LYS A 65 -15.53 9.90 14.61
CA LYS A 65 -15.24 10.80 15.72
C LYS A 65 -14.95 12.19 15.16
N VAL A 66 -15.61 13.18 15.73
CA VAL A 66 -15.30 14.59 15.49
C VAL A 66 -14.57 15.09 16.73
N VAL A 67 -13.41 15.71 16.53
CA VAL A 67 -12.58 16.28 17.60
C VAL A 67 -12.53 17.80 17.47
N GLU A 68 -12.28 18.48 18.58
CA GLU A 68 -12.18 19.94 18.62
C GLU A 68 -11.12 20.46 17.64
N LYS A 69 -11.33 21.67 17.13
CA LYS A 69 -10.37 22.35 16.26
C LYS A 69 -8.97 22.39 16.88
N GLY A 70 -7.95 22.01 16.10
CA GLY A 70 -6.56 21.89 16.54
C GLY A 70 -6.19 20.57 17.21
N SER A 71 -7.16 19.66 17.45
CA SER A 71 -6.89 18.33 18.03
C SER A 71 -6.53 17.26 16.98
N ALA A 72 -6.76 17.54 15.70
CA ALA A 72 -6.32 16.74 14.57
C ALA A 72 -5.90 17.67 13.42
N ASP A 73 -5.08 17.20 12.48
CA ASP A 73 -4.80 17.94 11.23
C ASP A 73 -5.78 17.45 10.17
N LYS A 74 -6.95 18.10 10.10
CA LYS A 74 -8.06 17.83 9.17
C LYS A 74 -8.74 16.48 9.37
N ILE A 75 -8.13 15.39 8.90
CA ILE A 75 -8.76 14.06 8.90
C ILE A 75 -7.73 12.94 8.96
N PHE A 76 -7.96 11.98 9.85
CA PHE A 76 -7.27 10.70 9.87
C PHE A 76 -8.26 9.58 9.57
N ILE A 77 -7.78 8.57 8.84
CA ILE A 77 -8.56 7.39 8.47
C ILE A 77 -7.81 6.17 8.99
N ASN A 78 -8.50 5.31 9.72
CA ASN A 78 -8.05 3.98 10.05
C ASN A 78 -8.90 2.95 9.31
N THR A 79 -8.24 1.98 8.72
CA THR A 79 -8.85 0.81 8.10
C THR A 79 -8.20 -0.42 8.72
N SER A 80 -9.03 -1.37 9.14
CA SER A 80 -8.59 -2.72 9.48
C SER A 80 -9.23 -3.69 8.52
N GLY A 81 -8.60 -4.84 8.27
CA GLY A 81 -9.09 -5.79 7.30
C GLY A 81 -9.03 -7.22 7.81
N ILE A 82 -9.95 -8.03 7.29
CA ILE A 82 -9.97 -9.48 7.48
C ILE A 82 -10.13 -10.17 6.13
N GLY A 83 -9.63 -11.40 6.08
CA GLY A 83 -9.76 -12.25 4.92
C GLY A 83 -9.42 -13.70 5.26
N PHE A 84 -9.30 -14.53 4.23
CA PHE A 84 -9.00 -15.95 4.37
C PHE A 84 -7.67 -16.32 3.71
N VAL A 85 -6.85 -17.09 4.41
CA VAL A 85 -5.64 -17.71 3.84
C VAL A 85 -5.95 -19.19 3.60
N ASN A 86 -5.68 -19.66 2.39
CA ASN A 86 -5.89 -21.06 2.06
C ASN A 86 -4.82 -21.94 2.73
N ASN A 87 -5.17 -23.14 3.18
CA ASN A 87 -4.27 -23.98 3.98
C ASN A 87 -3.00 -24.42 3.24
N ASP A 88 -3.02 -24.39 1.91
CA ASP A 88 -1.90 -24.71 1.02
C ASP A 88 -0.99 -23.49 0.74
N ILE A 89 -1.31 -22.31 1.30
CA ILE A 89 -0.52 -21.09 1.16
C ILE A 89 0.26 -20.83 2.45
N ASP A 90 1.58 -20.80 2.34
CA ASP A 90 2.51 -20.56 3.44
C ASP A 90 3.55 -19.51 3.01
N ILE A 91 3.11 -18.25 3.00
CA ILE A 91 3.94 -17.09 2.67
C ILE A 91 4.46 -16.46 3.96
N SER A 92 5.78 -16.38 4.08
CA SER A 92 6.44 -15.70 5.19
C SER A 92 7.90 -15.39 4.87
N PRO A 93 8.45 -14.25 5.31
CA PRO A 93 9.88 -13.98 5.18
C PRO A 93 10.78 -15.11 5.72
N THR A 94 10.32 -15.91 6.69
CA THR A 94 11.08 -17.06 7.21
C THR A 94 11.23 -18.22 6.21
N LYS A 95 10.47 -18.20 5.11
CA LYS A 95 10.50 -19.22 4.05
C LYS A 95 11.47 -18.90 2.93
N ILE A 96 12.03 -17.69 2.90
CA ILE A 96 13.04 -17.28 1.93
C ILE A 96 14.25 -18.21 2.04
N LYS A 97 14.76 -18.65 0.89
CA LYS A 97 15.87 -19.60 0.78
C LYS A 97 16.95 -19.09 -0.16
N VAL A 98 18.17 -19.60 0.03
CA VAL A 98 19.26 -19.39 -0.92
C VAL A 98 18.85 -19.92 -2.30
N GLY A 99 19.03 -19.09 -3.32
CA GLY A 99 18.64 -19.39 -4.70
C GLY A 99 17.33 -18.75 -5.15
N ASP A 100 16.53 -18.23 -4.22
CA ASP A 100 15.31 -17.49 -4.53
C ASP A 100 15.58 -16.27 -5.41
N LYS A 101 14.55 -15.87 -6.16
CA LYS A 101 14.57 -14.65 -6.98
C LYS A 101 13.70 -13.58 -6.33
N VAL A 102 14.22 -12.36 -6.30
CA VAL A 102 13.48 -11.17 -5.88
C VAL A 102 12.90 -10.53 -7.14
N LEU A 103 11.60 -10.23 -7.10
CA LEU A 103 10.85 -9.65 -8.21
C LEU A 103 10.16 -8.37 -7.73
N LEU A 104 10.05 -7.39 -8.62
CA LEU A 104 9.28 -6.17 -8.43
C LEU A 104 8.15 -6.15 -9.47
N ASN A 105 6.96 -5.73 -9.07
CA ASN A 105 5.80 -5.65 -9.95
C ASN A 105 5.69 -4.30 -10.70
N GLY A 106 6.58 -3.35 -10.43
CA GLY A 106 6.55 -2.01 -11.00
C GLY A 106 7.75 -1.16 -10.60
N SER A 107 7.74 0.10 -11.02
CA SER A 107 8.75 1.08 -10.61
C SER A 107 8.66 1.40 -9.12
N ILE A 108 9.77 1.83 -8.52
CA ILE A 108 9.83 2.22 -7.11
C ILE A 108 9.78 3.74 -6.91
N ALA A 109 9.37 4.14 -5.70
CA ALA A 109 9.33 5.52 -5.19
C ALA A 109 8.34 6.49 -5.86
N ASP A 110 7.49 6.01 -6.78
CA ASP A 110 6.41 6.78 -7.40
C ASP A 110 5.52 7.52 -6.37
N HIS A 111 4.97 6.81 -5.37
CA HIS A 111 4.14 7.43 -4.32
C HIS A 111 4.86 8.53 -3.55
N GLY A 112 6.04 8.21 -2.99
CA GLY A 112 6.79 9.13 -2.14
C GLY A 112 7.15 10.41 -2.90
N THR A 113 7.64 10.26 -4.12
CA THR A 113 7.99 11.39 -4.99
C THR A 113 6.76 12.20 -5.40
N ALA A 114 5.62 11.54 -5.69
CA ALA A 114 4.37 12.25 -5.97
C ALA A 114 3.92 13.11 -4.79
N ILE A 115 3.98 12.59 -3.56
CA ILE A 115 3.62 13.35 -2.35
C ILE A 115 4.59 14.51 -2.11
N LEU A 116 5.90 14.27 -2.21
CA LEU A 116 6.92 15.30 -2.04
C LEU A 116 6.75 16.45 -3.04
N SER A 117 6.51 16.12 -4.32
CA SER A 117 6.30 17.14 -5.36
C SER A 117 5.06 18.02 -5.16
N ARG A 118 4.08 17.56 -4.38
CA ARG A 118 2.86 18.31 -4.06
C ARG A 118 3.00 19.15 -2.80
N ARG A 119 4.01 18.89 -1.97
CA ARG A 119 4.33 19.75 -0.83
C ARG A 119 4.99 21.01 -1.34
N LYS A 120 4.40 22.16 -1.01
CA LYS A 120 4.82 23.49 -1.49
C LYS A 120 6.25 23.90 -1.11
N GLU A 121 6.90 23.12 -0.25
CA GLU A 121 8.29 23.32 0.16
C GLU A 121 9.28 23.12 -1.00
N PHE A 122 8.90 22.35 -2.02
CA PHE A 122 9.76 22.07 -3.16
C PHE A 122 9.06 22.41 -4.48
N ASN A 123 9.62 23.33 -5.27
CA ASN A 123 9.09 23.78 -6.57
C ASN A 123 9.36 22.77 -7.70
N PHE A 124 9.17 21.48 -7.45
CA PHE A 124 9.34 20.44 -8.47
C PHE A 124 8.16 20.45 -9.44
N LYS A 125 8.44 20.66 -10.73
CA LYS A 125 7.47 20.44 -11.80
C LYS A 125 7.62 19.02 -12.30
N THR A 126 6.72 18.13 -11.87
CA THR A 126 6.70 16.74 -12.32
C THR A 126 5.27 16.27 -12.60
N SER A 127 5.15 15.36 -13.57
CA SER A 127 3.93 14.64 -13.90
C SER A 127 3.77 13.33 -13.12
N ILE A 128 4.72 13.01 -12.21
CA ILE A 128 4.65 11.80 -11.39
C ILE A 128 3.35 11.79 -10.60
N VAL A 129 2.67 10.66 -10.66
CA VAL A 129 1.49 10.36 -9.89
C VAL A 129 1.79 9.20 -8.96
N SER A 130 1.16 9.22 -7.79
CA SER A 130 1.17 8.08 -6.87
C SER A 130 0.67 6.81 -7.57
N ASP A 131 1.39 5.72 -7.35
CA ASP A 131 1.16 4.34 -7.78
C ASP A 131 0.19 3.58 -6.86
N CYS A 132 -0.43 4.26 -5.88
CA CYS A 132 -1.41 3.68 -4.96
C CYS A 132 -2.52 2.94 -5.72
N ALA A 133 -2.57 1.63 -5.56
CA ALA A 133 -3.55 0.74 -6.17
C ALA A 133 -3.75 -0.51 -5.29
N PRO A 134 -4.94 -1.15 -5.35
CA PRO A 134 -5.15 -2.44 -4.71
C PRO A 134 -4.45 -3.53 -5.54
N LEU A 135 -3.71 -4.41 -4.87
CA LEU A 135 -2.89 -5.47 -5.49
C LEU A 135 -3.45 -6.87 -5.24
N ASN A 136 -4.62 -6.99 -4.60
CA ASN A 136 -5.23 -8.28 -4.28
C ASN A 136 -5.51 -9.14 -5.52
N SER A 137 -5.91 -8.55 -6.64
CA SER A 137 -6.11 -9.27 -7.91
C SER A 137 -4.78 -9.81 -8.46
N LEU A 138 -3.75 -8.96 -8.51
CA LEU A 138 -2.40 -9.36 -8.94
C LEU A 138 -1.85 -10.51 -8.07
N VAL A 139 -1.98 -10.39 -6.75
CA VAL A 139 -1.49 -11.43 -5.83
C VAL A 139 -2.28 -12.72 -6.01
N LYS A 140 -3.60 -12.64 -6.22
CA LYS A 140 -4.43 -13.81 -6.55
C LYS A 140 -3.92 -14.50 -7.83
N ASP A 141 -3.71 -13.75 -8.90
CA ASP A 141 -3.19 -14.30 -10.17
C ASP A 141 -1.81 -14.96 -9.99
N MET A 142 -0.93 -14.36 -9.17
CA MET A 142 0.37 -14.94 -8.83
C MET A 142 0.23 -16.27 -8.07
N LEU A 143 -0.69 -16.34 -7.10
CA LEU A 143 -0.96 -17.52 -6.29
C LEU A 143 -1.66 -18.64 -7.09
N ASP A 144 -2.47 -18.28 -8.08
CA ASP A 144 -3.09 -19.24 -9.00
C ASP A 144 -2.05 -19.80 -9.98
N ALA A 145 -1.08 -18.99 -10.40
CA ALA A 145 0.03 -19.43 -11.25
C ALA A 145 1.08 -20.27 -10.51
N SER A 146 1.36 -19.99 -9.23
CA SER A 146 2.37 -20.71 -8.47
C SER A 146 2.16 -20.63 -6.96
N LYS A 147 2.22 -21.79 -6.29
CA LYS A 147 2.28 -21.88 -4.83
C LYS A 147 3.71 -21.76 -4.26
N LYS A 148 4.72 -21.57 -5.11
CA LYS A 148 6.14 -21.47 -4.72
C LYS A 148 6.58 -20.03 -4.42
N ILE A 149 5.68 -19.24 -3.87
CA ILE A 149 5.96 -17.88 -3.43
C ILE A 149 6.37 -17.96 -1.96
N HIS A 150 7.64 -17.67 -1.66
CA HIS A 150 8.13 -17.77 -0.28
C HIS A 150 7.77 -16.55 0.56
N ALA A 151 7.85 -15.34 0.00
CA ALA A 151 7.55 -14.10 0.70
C ALA A 151 6.96 -13.05 -0.26
N LEU A 152 6.02 -12.25 0.22
CA LEU A 152 5.51 -11.05 -0.44
C LEU A 152 5.48 -9.90 0.56
N ARG A 153 5.78 -8.69 0.10
CA ARG A 153 5.65 -7.44 0.85
C ARG A 153 5.42 -6.28 -0.11
N ASP A 154 4.71 -5.27 0.35
CA ASP A 154 4.57 -3.98 -0.29
C ASP A 154 5.52 -2.96 0.35
N PRO A 155 6.43 -2.34 -0.43
CA PRO A 155 7.44 -1.43 0.11
C PRO A 155 6.86 -0.04 0.40
N THR A 156 6.15 0.10 1.52
CA THR A 156 5.49 1.33 1.97
C THR A 156 6.47 2.30 2.65
N ARG A 157 6.41 2.47 3.98
CA ARG A 157 7.32 3.33 4.74
C ARG A 157 8.70 2.68 4.82
N GLY A 158 9.76 3.47 4.64
CA GLY A 158 11.14 2.97 4.52
C GLY A 158 11.48 2.44 3.12
N GLY A 159 10.45 2.14 2.30
CA GLY A 159 10.60 1.75 0.90
C GLY A 159 11.29 0.41 0.70
N LEU A 160 11.82 0.20 -0.50
CA LEU A 160 12.41 -1.08 -0.91
C LEU A 160 13.56 -1.52 0.00
N ALA A 161 14.44 -0.58 0.39
CA ALA A 161 15.61 -0.88 1.21
C ALA A 161 15.23 -1.49 2.57
N SER A 162 14.28 -0.88 3.28
CA SER A 162 13.80 -1.38 4.57
C SER A 162 13.16 -2.77 4.44
N VAL A 163 12.31 -2.97 3.42
CA VAL A 163 11.68 -4.29 3.19
C VAL A 163 12.71 -5.38 2.93
N LEU A 164 13.68 -5.13 2.05
CA LEU A 164 14.72 -6.11 1.75
C LEU A 164 15.59 -6.40 2.98
N PHE A 165 15.91 -5.37 3.77
CA PHE A 165 16.65 -5.53 5.02
C PHE A 165 15.89 -6.39 6.03
N GLU A 166 14.61 -6.11 6.27
CA GLU A 166 13.77 -6.88 7.20
C GLU A 166 13.59 -8.34 6.74
N MET A 167 13.42 -8.57 5.43
CA MET A 167 13.37 -9.91 4.85
C MET A 167 14.68 -10.67 5.04
N ALA A 168 15.82 -10.03 4.77
CA ALA A 168 17.14 -10.62 4.95
C ALA A 168 17.38 -10.99 6.43
N GLN A 169 17.06 -10.07 7.35
CA GLN A 169 17.18 -10.32 8.80
C GLN A 169 16.28 -11.48 9.27
N THR A 170 15.01 -11.48 8.88
CA THR A 170 14.03 -12.49 9.32
C THR A 170 14.37 -13.88 8.77
N SER A 171 14.80 -13.96 7.52
CA SER A 171 15.19 -15.21 6.86
C SER A 171 16.59 -15.70 7.25
N LYS A 172 17.41 -14.83 7.85
CA LYS A 172 18.84 -15.04 8.08
C LYS A 172 19.59 -15.36 6.77
N THR A 173 19.22 -14.67 5.70
CA THR A 173 19.88 -14.76 4.39
C THR A 173 20.38 -13.39 3.93
N ASN A 174 21.23 -13.38 2.90
CA ASN A 174 21.63 -12.14 2.22
C ASN A 174 20.85 -11.99 0.92
N ILE A 175 20.39 -10.78 0.64
CA ILE A 175 19.71 -10.44 -0.61
C ILE A 175 20.64 -9.59 -1.46
N ASN A 176 21.03 -10.12 -2.63
CA ASN A 176 21.82 -9.38 -3.61
C ASN A 176 20.87 -8.78 -4.66
N ILE A 177 20.97 -7.46 -4.86
CA ILE A 177 20.25 -6.71 -5.87
C ILE A 177 21.22 -6.12 -6.89
N TYR A 178 20.73 -5.87 -8.09
CA TYR A 178 21.48 -5.23 -9.17
C TYR A 178 20.79 -3.91 -9.50
N GLU A 179 21.47 -2.79 -9.27
CA GLU A 179 20.90 -1.45 -9.39
C GLU A 179 20.33 -1.17 -10.78
N ASP A 180 21.02 -1.62 -11.83
CA ASP A 180 20.60 -1.51 -13.23
C ASP A 180 19.31 -2.28 -13.56
N LYS A 181 18.88 -3.19 -12.68
CA LYS A 181 17.64 -3.96 -12.80
C LYS A 181 16.50 -3.41 -11.96
N ILE A 182 16.72 -2.35 -11.17
CA ILE A 182 15.66 -1.73 -10.38
C ILE A 182 14.93 -0.74 -11.28
N PRO A 183 13.63 -0.96 -11.56
CA PRO A 183 12.86 -0.04 -12.37
C PRO A 183 12.62 1.26 -11.60
N ILE A 184 13.21 2.36 -12.07
CA ILE A 184 12.98 3.71 -11.55
C ILE A 184 12.64 4.62 -12.72
N LYS A 185 11.57 5.39 -12.60
CA LYS A 185 11.20 6.38 -13.62
C LYS A 185 12.23 7.51 -13.66
N LYS A 186 12.52 8.03 -14.85
CA LYS A 186 13.53 9.12 -15.01
C LYS A 186 13.17 10.35 -14.20
N GLU A 187 11.88 10.67 -14.13
CA GLU A 187 11.36 11.79 -13.37
C GLU A 187 11.56 11.58 -11.86
N VAL A 188 11.52 10.33 -11.38
CA VAL A 188 11.76 9.99 -9.97
C VAL A 188 13.24 10.19 -9.65
N LEU A 189 14.13 9.68 -10.50
CA LEU A 189 15.57 9.90 -10.39
C LEU A 189 15.97 11.38 -10.42
N GLY A 190 15.22 12.22 -11.15
CA GLY A 190 15.50 13.66 -11.18
C GLY A 190 15.16 14.42 -9.90
N ILE A 191 14.41 13.79 -8.97
CA ILE A 191 13.99 14.41 -7.70
C ILE A 191 14.78 13.86 -6.50
N CYS A 192 15.20 12.60 -6.54
CA CYS A 192 15.99 11.94 -5.50
C CYS A 192 17.47 12.32 -5.58
#